data_AF-A0A9E3IMA7-F1
#
_entry.id   AF-A0A9E3IMA7-F1
#
_cell.length_a   1.000
_cell.length_b   1.000
_cell.length_c   1.000
_cell.angle_alpha   90.00
_cell.angle_beta   90.00
_cell.angle_gamma   90.00
#
_symmetry.space_group_name_H-M   'P 1'
#
loop_
_entity.id
_entity.type
_entity.pdbx_description
1 polymer ?
#
loop_
_entity_poly.entity_id
_entity_poly.type
_entity_poly.pdbx_seq_one_letter_code
_entity_poly.pdbx_strand_id
1 'polypeptide(L)' 'MPPSIQGIKPVKSVTLLGYTGPLTWKQTPDALVVILPNTSAFKTALGFKIATQ' A
#
# COMPACT_ATOMS: atom_id res chain seq x y z
N MET A 1 -20.69 -16.79 19.64
CA MET A 1 -19.55 -15.85 19.48
C MET A 1 -19.31 -15.69 17.99
N PRO A 2 -19.43 -14.48 17.41
CA PRO A 2 -18.95 -14.25 16.05
C PRO A 2 -17.40 -14.39 16.05
N PRO A 3 -16.80 -14.87 14.95
CA PRO A 3 -15.36 -15.04 14.89
C PRO A 3 -14.69 -13.68 15.01
N SER A 4 -13.78 -13.56 15.98
CA SER A 4 -12.91 -12.41 16.15
C SER A 4 -12.17 -12.18 14.83
N ILE A 5 -12.53 -11.12 14.08
CA ILE A 5 -11.76 -10.68 12.91
C ILE A 5 -10.34 -10.46 13.42
N GLN A 6 -9.41 -11.33 13.02
CA GLN A 6 -7.99 -11.14 13.30
C GLN A 6 -7.64 -9.75 12.78
N GLY A 7 -7.36 -8.85 13.72
CA GLY A 7 -7.46 -7.41 13.53
C GLY A 7 -6.69 -6.95 12.31
N ILE A 8 -7.36 -6.15 11.47
CA ILE A 8 -6.72 -5.39 10.40
C ILE A 8 -5.54 -4.65 11.01
N LYS A 9 -4.31 -5.08 10.71
CA LYS A 9 -3.12 -4.34 11.15
C LYS A 9 -3.07 -3.03 10.37
N PRO A 10 -3.10 -1.87 11.04
CA PRO A 10 -3.04 -0.60 10.35
C PRO A 10 -1.73 -0.49 9.55
N VAL A 11 -1.86 -0.16 8.27
CA VAL A 11 -0.71 0.16 7.43
C VAL A 11 -0.18 1.53 7.87
N LYS A 12 1.12 1.60 8.16
CA LYS A 12 1.81 2.82 8.61
C LYS A 12 2.45 3.57 7.45
N SER A 13 3.01 2.84 6.49
CA SER A 13 3.69 3.44 5.34
C SER A 13 3.65 2.53 4.13
N VAL A 14 3.53 3.14 2.95
CA VAL A 14 3.67 2.48 1.65
C VAL A 14 4.67 3.27 0.82
N THR A 15 5.69 2.60 0.31
CA THR A 15 6.71 3.21 -0.55
C THR A 15 6.85 2.38 -1.83
N LEU A 16 6.88 3.07 -2.97
CA LEU A 16 7.18 2.44 -4.26
C LEU A 16 8.70 2.36 -4.42
N LEU A 17 9.23 1.16 -4.67
CA LEU A 17 10.67 0.97 -4.82
C LEU A 17 11.20 1.72 -6.06
N GLY A 18 12.30 2.45 -5.89
CA GLY A 18 12.88 3.28 -6.95
C GLY A 18 12.18 4.62 -7.19
N TYR A 19 11.13 4.93 -6.42
CA TYR A 19 10.44 6.21 -6.46
C TYR A 19 10.63 6.98 -5.15
N THR A 20 11.12 8.22 -5.25
CA THR A 20 11.40 9.08 -4.10
C THR A 20 10.29 10.09 -3.81
N GLY A 21 9.28 10.17 -4.68
CA GLY A 21 8.16 11.08 -4.50
C GLY A 21 7.09 10.56 -3.55
N PRO A 22 6.12 11.42 -3.19
CA PRO A 22 5.01 11.03 -2.35
C PRO A 22 4.10 10.03 -3.07
N LEU A 23 3.72 8.96 -2.38
CA LEU A 23 2.77 7.97 -2.87
C LEU A 23 1.42 8.18 -2.18
N THR A 24 0.35 8.33 -2.96
CA THR A 24 -1.00 8.44 -2.40
C THR A 24 -1.59 7.05 -2.24
N TRP A 25 -2.07 6.74 -1.03
CA TRP A 25 -2.70 5.45 -0.73
C TRP A 25 -3.75 5.60 0.37
N LYS A 26 -4.66 4.62 0.45
CA LYS A 26 -5.67 4.50 1.51
C LYS A 26 -5.93 3.04 1.85
N GLN A 27 -6.17 2.75 3.11
CA GLN A 27 -6.62 1.44 3.57
C GLN A 27 -8.14 1.44 3.69
N THR A 28 -8.79 0.44 3.10
CA THR A 28 -10.22 0.16 3.23
C THR A 28 -10.40 -1.13 4.04
N PRO A 29 -11.63 -1.51 4.43
CA PRO A 29 -11.87 -2.79 5.11
C PRO A 29 -11.39 -4.00 4.31
N ASP A 30 -11.43 -3.92 2.98
CA ASP A 30 -11.14 -5.04 2.09
C ASP A 30 -9.74 -5.00 1.46
N ALA A 31 -9.10 -3.82 1.38
CA ALA A 31 -7.88 -3.67 0.57
C ALA A 31 -7.01 -2.46 0.97
N LEU A 32 -5.77 -2.48 0.47
CA LEU A 32 -4.89 -1.32 0.40
C LEU A 32 -4.91 -0.76 -1.03
N VAL A 33 -5.47 0.43 -1.20
CA VAL A 33 -5.58 1.10 -2.50
C VAL A 33 -4.40 2.07 -2.66
N VAL A 34 -3.59 1.85 -3.69
CA VAL A 34 -2.41 2.67 -4.01
C VAL A 34 -2.63 3.37 -5.35
N ILE A 35 -2.47 4.70 -5.38
CA ILE A 35 -2.54 5.50 -6.59
C ILE A 35 -1.12 5.72 -7.10
N LEU A 36 -0.87 5.26 -8.32
CA LEU A 36 0.45 5.34 -8.93
C LEU A 36 0.65 6.72 -9.57
N PRO A 37 1.85 7.30 -9.44
CA PRO A 37 2.16 8.58 -10.07
C PRO A 37 2.22 8.42 -11.60
N ASN A 38 1.67 9.40 -12.33
CA ASN A 38 1.64 9.41 -13.80
C ASN A 38 3.04 9.36 -14.46
N THR A 39 4.11 9.59 -13.69
CA THR A 39 5.51 9.51 -14.15
C THR A 39 6.12 8.11 -14.03
N SER A 40 5.35 7.11 -13.58
CA SER A 40 5.84 5.74 -13.50
C SER A 40 5.97 5.16 -14.91
N ALA A 41 7.17 5.26 -15.48
CA ALA A 41 7.54 4.51 -16.67
C ALA A 41 7.58 3.02 -16.31
N PHE A 42 6.44 2.33 -16.44
CA PHE A 42 6.36 0.89 -16.26
C PHE A 42 7.26 0.20 -17.28
N LYS A 43 8.29 -0.52 -16.81
CA LYS A 43 9.14 -1.32 -17.69
C LYS A 43 8.86 -2.82 -17.60
N THR A 44 8.48 -3.38 -16.43
CA THR A 44 8.11 -4.82 -16.30
C THR A 44 7.31 -5.16 -15.04
N ALA A 45 7.68 -4.63 -13.86
CA ALA A 45 7.02 -4.91 -12.59
C ALA A 45 7.13 -3.73 -11.61
N LEU A 46 6.24 -3.69 -10.61
CA LEU A 46 6.29 -2.72 -9.50
C LEU A 46 6.48 -3.44 -8.17
N GLY A 47 7.38 -2.94 -7.34
CA GLY A 47 7.59 -3.42 -5.98
C GLY A 47 7.20 -2.36 -4.96
N PHE A 48 6.52 -2.78 -3.89
CA PHE A 48 6.13 -1.90 -2.79
C PHE A 48 6.75 -2.39 -1.48
N LYS A 49 7.26 -1.44 -0.69
CA LYS A 49 7.61 -1.69 0.72
C LYS A 49 6.45 -1.19 1.58
N ILE A 50 5.86 -2.09 2.35
CA ILE A 50 4.74 -1.81 3.25
C ILE A 50 5.20 -2.07 4.69
N ALA A 51 4.96 -1.12 5.57
CA ALA A 51 5.16 -1.30 7.01
C ALA A 51 3.81 -1.26 7.72
N THR A 52 3.56 -2.23 8.60
CA THR A 52 2.39 -2.29 9.49
C THR A 52 2.79 -1.91 10.90
N GLN A 53 1.83 -1.46 11.72
CA GLN A 53 2.03 -1.29 13.16
C GLN A 53 2.13 -2.62 13.90
#